data_AF-A0A392Q619-F1
#
_entry.id   AF-A0A392Q619-F1
#
_cell.length_a   1.000
_cell.length_b   1.000
_cell.length_c   1.000
_cell.angle_alpha   90.00
_cell.angle_beta   90.00
_cell.angle_gamma   90.00
#
_symmetry.space_group_name_H-M   'P 1'
#
loop_
_entity.id
_entity.type
_entity.pdbx_description
1 polymer ?
#
loop_
_entity_poly.entity_id
_entity_poly.type
_entity_poly.pdbx_seq_one_letter_code
_entity_poly.pdbx_strand_id
1 'polypeptide(L)' 'ANVAEVNHLLSILQTYEHASGQEINMSKSEVFISRNMSQAAQEDLADILGVRHVLGT' A
#
# COMPACT_ATOMS: atom_id res chain seq x y z
N ALA A 1 -3.75 -4.93 9.96
CA ALA A 1 -2.77 -3.95 9.48
C ALA A 1 -3.20 -2.59 10.02
N ASN A 2 -2.30 -1.84 10.63
CA ASN A 2 -2.63 -0.53 11.17
C ASN A 2 -2.25 0.57 10.14
N VAL A 3 -3.02 1.66 10.08
CA VAL A 3 -2.75 2.82 9.20
C VAL A 3 -1.32 3.35 9.39
N ALA A 4 -0.80 3.27 10.61
CA ALA A 4 0.58 3.67 10.92
C ALA A 4 1.63 2.81 10.22
N GLU A 5 1.42 1.49 10.10
CA GLU A 5 2.35 0.58 9.42
C GLU A 5 2.37 0.83 7.92
N VAL A 6 1.18 1.08 7.35
CA VAL A 6 1.01 1.46 5.95
C VAL A 6 1.73 2.78 5.64
N ASN A 7 1.56 3.79 6.48
CA ASN A 7 2.28 5.06 6.32
C ASN A 7 3.79 4.89 6.45
N HIS A 8 4.24 4.02 7.34
CA HIS A 8 5.66 3.72 7.48
C HIS A 8 6.22 3.02 6.23
N LEU A 9 5.47 2.09 5.65
CA LEU A 9 5.84 1.43 4.40
C LEU A 9 5.90 2.43 3.24
N LEU A 10 4.94 3.35 3.16
CA LEU A 10 4.94 4.43 2.17
C LEU A 10 6.21 5.31 2.29
N SER A 11 6.59 5.69 3.51
CA SER A 11 7.81 6.46 3.75
C SER A 11 9.07 5.74 3.28
N ILE A 12 9.13 4.42 3.46
CA ILE A 12 10.27 3.61 2.97
C ILE A 12 10.30 3.61 1.44
N LEU A 13 9.17 3.41 0.77
CA LEU A 13 9.09 3.40 -0.69
C LEU A 13 9.50 4.75 -1.27
N GLN A 14 9.04 5.86 -0.70
CA GLN A 14 9.44 7.21 -1.10
C GLN A 14 10.95 7.46 -0.90
N THR A 15 11.50 6.96 0.21
CA THR A 15 12.94 7.06 0.48
C THR A 15 13.75 6.26 -0.54
N TYR A 16 13.28 5.05 -0.89
CA TYR A 16 13.90 4.22 -1.91
C TYR A 16 13.83 4.89 -3.30
N GLU A 17 12.67 5.41 -3.69
CA GLU A 17 12.50 6.21 -4.92
C GLU A 17 13.55 7.32 -5.02
N HIS A 18 13.64 8.14 -3.97
CA HIS A 18 14.52 9.28 -3.94
C HIS A 18 16.00 8.88 -3.96
N ALA A 19 16.39 7.88 -3.16
CA ALA A 19 17.76 7.42 -3.06
C ALA A 19 18.21 6.62 -4.29
N SER A 20 17.30 5.86 -4.90
CA SER A 20 17.58 5.03 -6.06
C SER A 20 17.46 5.77 -7.39
N GLY A 21 16.75 6.90 -7.44
CA GLY A 21 16.44 7.63 -8.67
C GLY A 21 15.49 6.87 -9.61
N GLN A 22 14.73 5.91 -9.08
CA GLN A 22 13.80 5.06 -9.84
C GLN A 22 12.36 5.36 -9.41
N GLU A 23 11.47 5.56 -10.39
CA GLU A 23 10.04 5.75 -10.14
C GLU A 23 9.37 4.43 -9.73
N ILE A 24 8.67 4.41 -8.60
CA ILE A 24 7.87 3.27 -8.17
C ILE A 24 6.48 3.43 -8.76
N ASN A 25 6.12 2.54 -9.68
CA ASN A 25 4.79 2.53 -10.24
C ASN A 25 3.77 1.92 -9.25
N MET A 26 3.18 2.77 -8.42
CA MET A 26 2.15 2.34 -7.45
C MET A 26 0.88 1.82 -8.13
N SER A 27 0.56 2.31 -9.34
CA SER A 27 -0.60 1.83 -10.11
C SER A 27 -0.47 0.39 -10.62
N LYS A 28 0.75 -0.13 -10.74
CA LYS A 28 1.06 -1.55 -11.05
C LYS A 28 1.32 -2.38 -9.80
N SER A 29 1.43 -1.74 -8.64
CA SER A 29 1.69 -2.41 -7.38
C SER A 29 0.37 -2.86 -6.76
N GLU A 30 0.37 -4.06 -6.18
CA GLU A 30 -0.81 -4.67 -5.57
C GLU A 30 -0.53 -4.92 -4.09
N VAL A 31 -1.51 -4.63 -3.23
CA VAL A 31 -1.42 -4.91 -1.79
C VAL A 31 -2.39 -6.03 -1.41
N PHE A 32 -1.86 -7.05 -0.75
CA PHE A 32 -2.65 -8.13 -0.17
C PHE A 32 -2.90 -7.82 1.30
N ILE A 33 -4.16 -7.57 1.65
CA ILE A 33 -4.56 -7.31 3.03
C ILE A 33 -5.18 -8.57 3.63
N SER A 34 -4.89 -8.83 4.90
CA SER A 34 -5.46 -9.98 5.60
C SER A 34 -6.98 -9.96 5.58
N ARG A 35 -7.58 -11.14 5.33
CA ARG A 35 -9.04 -11.37 5.36
C ARG A 35 -9.68 -11.14 6.74
N ASN A 36 -8.88 -11.02 7.80
CA ASN A 36 -9.35 -10.74 9.15
C ASN A 36 -9.62 -9.25 9.41
N MET A 37 -9.61 -8.42 8.37
CA MET A 37 -9.81 -6.97 8.43
C MET A 37 -11.08 -6.61 7.66
N SER A 38 -11.86 -5.65 8.16
CA SER A 38 -13.10 -5.21 7.49
C SER A 38 -12.80 -4.64 6.12
N GLN A 39 -13.67 -4.92 5.14
CA GLN A 39 -13.56 -4.42 3.76
C GLN A 39 -13.36 -2.90 3.71
N ALA A 40 -14.13 -2.14 4.50
CA ALA A 40 -13.97 -0.68 4.58
C ALA A 40 -12.55 -0.24 5.01
N ALA A 41 -11.92 -0.97 5.93
CA ALA A 41 -10.56 -0.69 6.34
C ALA A 41 -9.55 -1.14 5.27
N GLN A 42 -9.85 -2.19 4.50
CA GLN A 42 -8.99 -2.62 3.40
C GLN A 42 -9.00 -1.60 2.25
N GLU A 43 -10.18 -1.07 1.92
CA GLU A 43 -10.34 -0.03 0.90
C GLU A 43 -9.71 1.29 1.32
N ASP A 44 -9.88 1.71 2.59
CA ASP A 44 -9.23 2.90 3.15
C ASP A 44 -7.70 2.80 3.07
N LEU A 45 -7.12 1.65 3.45
CA LEU A 45 -5.68 1.44 3.33
C LEU A 45 -5.21 1.42 1.86
N ALA A 46 -5.98 0.82 0.95
CA ALA A 46 -5.63 0.79 -0.47
C ALA A 46 -5.66 2.18 -1.12
N ASP A 47 -6.64 3.01 -0.74
CA ASP A 47 -6.77 4.40 -1.18
C ASP A 47 -5.58 5.24 -0.68
N ILE A 48 -5.22 5.10 0.61
CA ILE A 48 -4.05 5.78 1.21
C ILE A 48 -2.74 5.40 0.50
N LEU A 49 -2.59 4.15 0.07
CA LEU A 49 -1.41 3.69 -0.67
C LEU A 49 -1.44 4.04 -2.16
N GLY A 50 -2.59 4.39 -2.74
CA GLY A 50 -2.72 4.61 -4.19
C GLY A 50 -2.43 3.37 -5.05
N VAL A 51 -2.66 2.18 -4.49
CA VAL A 51 -2.36 0.87 -5.11
C VAL A 51 -3.65 0.12 -5.45
N ARG A 52 -3.57 -0.83 -6.40
CA ARG A 52 -4.69 -1.73 -6.67
C ARG A 52 -4.83 -2.74 -5.54
N HIS A 53 -6.01 -2.77 -4.92
CA HIS A 53 -6.36 -3.83 -3.98
C HIS A 53 -6.86 -5.06 -4.75
N VAL A 54 -6.20 -6.20 -4.57
CA VAL A 54 -6.75 -7.50 -4.99
C VAL A 54 -7.36 -8.17 -3.76
N LEU A 55 -8.69 -8.19 -3.73
CA LEU A 55 -9.45 -9.07 -2.85
C LEU A 55 -9.14 -10.51 -3.29
N GLY A 56 -8.40 -11.25 -2.46
CA GLY A 56 -8.11 -12.66 -2.74
C GLY A 56 -9.42 -13.46 -2.87
N THR A 57 -9.63 -14.06 -4.04
CA THR A 57 -10.73 -14.99 -4.34
C THR A 57 -10.64 -16.25 -3.49
#